data_AF-A0A950HFI1-F1
#
_entry.id   AF-A0A950HFI1-F1
#
_cell.length_a   1.000
_cell.length_b   1.000
_cell.length_c   1.000
_cell.angle_alpha   90.00
_cell.angle_beta   90.00
_cell.angle_gamma   90.00
#
_symmetry.space_group_name_H-M   'P 1'
#
loop_
_entity.id
_entity.type
_entity.pdbx_description
1 polymer ?
#
loop_
_entity_poly.entity_id
_entity_poly.type
_entity_poly.pdbx_seq_one_letter_code
_entity_poly.pdbx_strand_id
1 'polypeptide(L)'
;MAELCDTRFVQAVPKSVRVNLTAGTGTDIEWGDGHRSSYSFLYLRDACPCALCDEERGKSGRQPGEPPKLAAGALPLFKPPAKPLSVEPVGKYAIRFHWNDGHQLGIYSWQFLREVCPCQECKTLRAAPKAV
;
A
#
# COMPACT_ATOMS: atom_id res chain seq x y z
N MET A 1 10.40 -34.67 8.00
CA MET A 1 10.81 -34.84 6.59
C MET A 1 9.65 -34.35 5.71
N ALA A 2 9.50 -33.08 5.35
CA ALA A 2 10.47 -32.04 5.11
C ALA A 2 9.92 -30.66 5.52
N GLU A 3 10.73 -29.90 6.26
CA GLU A 3 10.64 -28.46 6.35
C GLU A 3 11.11 -27.87 5.01
N LEU A 4 10.18 -27.22 4.31
CA LEU A 4 10.48 -26.23 3.28
C LEU A 4 9.78 -24.93 3.71
N CYS A 5 10.28 -24.35 4.80
CA CYS A 5 10.01 -22.95 5.12
C CYS A 5 11.00 -22.12 4.30
N ASP A 6 10.55 -21.66 3.13
CA ASP A 6 11.25 -20.69 2.30
C ASP A 6 11.51 -19.42 3.12
N THR A 7 12.76 -19.19 3.48
CA THR A 7 13.24 -18.07 4.32
C THR A 7 13.12 -16.69 3.64
N ARG A 8 12.44 -16.61 2.49
CA ARG A 8 12.12 -15.35 1.80
C ARG A 8 10.66 -14.91 1.92
N PHE A 9 9.79 -15.71 2.53
CA PHE A 9 8.42 -15.28 2.86
C PHE A 9 8.39 -14.62 4.23
N VAL A 10 8.53 -13.29 4.26
CA VAL A 10 8.11 -12.52 5.44
C VAL A 10 6.64 -12.84 5.65
N GLN A 11 6.30 -13.48 6.77
CA GLN A 11 4.91 -13.83 7.06
C GLN A 11 4.08 -12.54 7.12
N ALA A 12 3.36 -12.24 6.05
CA ALA A 12 2.48 -11.09 5.95
C ALA A 12 1.15 -11.38 6.67
N VAL A 13 1.24 -11.85 7.90
CA VAL A 13 0.10 -12.12 8.77
C VAL A 13 0.00 -10.96 9.76
N PRO A 14 -1.02 -10.09 9.64
CA PRO A 14 -1.20 -9.01 10.59
C PRO A 14 -1.65 -9.57 11.94
N LYS A 15 -1.03 -9.09 13.00
CA LYS A 15 -1.46 -9.31 14.39
C LYS A 15 -2.57 -8.34 14.77
N SER A 16 -2.48 -7.08 14.33
CA SER A 16 -3.55 -6.10 14.48
C SER A 16 -3.55 -5.12 13.31
N VAL A 17 -4.75 -4.70 12.90
CA VAL A 17 -4.97 -3.71 11.84
C VAL A 17 -5.86 -2.61 12.39
N ARG A 18 -5.40 -1.37 12.31
CA ARG A 18 -6.16 -0.18 12.72
C ARG A 18 -6.29 0.77 11.54
N VAL A 19 -7.52 1.05 11.14
CA VAL A 19 -7.80 2.05 10.10
C VAL A 19 -8.40 3.28 10.78
N ASN A 20 -7.67 4.38 10.77
CA ASN A 20 -8.04 5.61 11.45
C ASN A 20 -8.90 6.50 10.52
N LEU A 21 -10.09 6.02 10.16
CA LEU A 21 -10.99 6.72 9.21
C LEU A 21 -11.39 8.12 9.71
N THR A 22 -11.83 8.23 10.97
CA THR A 22 -12.28 9.51 11.56
C THR A 22 -11.17 10.53 11.70
N ALA A 23 -9.98 10.09 12.11
CA ALA A 23 -8.82 10.98 12.25
C ALA A 23 -8.21 11.34 10.88
N GLY A 24 -8.51 10.57 9.83
CA GLY A 24 -7.98 10.81 8.49
C GLY A 24 -6.48 10.51 8.37
N THR A 25 -5.86 9.88 9.37
CA THR A 25 -4.40 9.76 9.47
C THR A 25 -3.84 8.59 8.65
N GLY A 26 -4.63 7.53 8.43
CA GLY A 26 -4.23 6.40 7.62
C GLY A 26 -4.53 5.03 8.24
N THR A 27 -3.68 4.07 7.93
CA THR A 27 -3.77 2.68 8.38
C THR A 27 -2.48 2.27 9.07
N ASP A 28 -2.61 1.73 10.28
CA ASP A 28 -1.50 1.17 11.05
C ASP A 28 -1.67 -0.35 11.16
N ILE A 29 -0.59 -1.09 10.93
CA ILE A 29 -0.56 -2.55 11.00
C ILE A 29 0.58 -2.99 11.90
N GLU A 30 0.27 -3.80 12.91
CA GLU A 30 1.25 -4.58 13.65
C GLU A 30 1.26 -6.00 13.10
N TRP A 31 2.44 -6.48 12.73
CA TRP A 31 2.64 -7.79 12.09
C TRP A 31 3.01 -8.87 13.12
N GLY A 32 2.82 -10.14 12.75
CA GLY A 32 3.18 -11.27 13.61
C GLY A 32 4.68 -11.35 13.95
N ASP A 33 5.53 -10.81 13.08
CA ASP A 33 6.99 -10.71 13.28
C ASP A 33 7.41 -9.53 14.17
N GLY A 34 6.45 -8.78 14.73
CA GLY A 34 6.70 -7.60 15.55
C GLY A 34 6.98 -6.31 14.78
N HIS A 35 7.07 -6.37 13.44
CA HIS A 35 7.20 -5.16 12.63
C HIS A 35 5.93 -4.30 12.72
N ARG A 36 6.10 -3.00 12.48
CA ARG A 36 4.99 -2.04 12.43
C ARG A 36 5.06 -1.24 11.15
N SER A 37 3.93 -1.18 10.44
CA SER A 37 3.80 -0.36 9.25
C SER A 37 2.71 0.67 9.45
N SER A 38 3.01 1.92 9.09
CA SER A 38 2.04 3.02 9.08
C SER A 38 1.94 3.58 7.67
N TYR A 39 0.74 3.64 7.14
CA TYR A 39 0.44 4.09 5.78
C TYR A 39 -0.49 5.28 5.83
N SER A 40 -0.14 6.39 5.18
CA SER A 40 -1.10 7.48 4.98
C SER A 40 -2.13 7.08 3.92
N PHE A 41 -3.32 7.70 3.95
CA PHE A 41 -4.33 7.43 2.93
C PHE A 41 -3.89 7.85 1.52
N LEU A 42 -3.13 8.93 1.41
CA LEU A 42 -2.53 9.34 0.14
C LEU A 42 -1.55 8.27 -0.37
N TYR A 43 -0.68 7.78 0.50
CA TYR A 43 0.25 6.71 0.14
C TYR A 43 -0.48 5.46 -0.36
N LEU A 44 -1.53 5.02 0.36
CA LEU A 44 -2.34 3.87 -0.05
C LEU A 44 -3.02 4.11 -1.40
N ARG A 45 -3.57 5.31 -1.62
CA ARG A 45 -4.21 5.67 -2.88
C ARG A 45 -3.24 5.64 -4.06
N ASP A 46 -2.04 6.18 -3.87
CA ASP A 46 -0.97 6.21 -4.88
C ASP A 46 -0.35 4.82 -5.08
N ALA A 47 -0.43 3.96 -4.07
CA ALA A 47 -0.06 2.55 -4.10
C ALA A 47 -1.21 1.62 -4.52
N CYS A 48 -2.32 2.13 -5.08
CA CYS A 48 -3.48 1.29 -5.39
C CYS A 48 -3.06 0.09 -6.29
N PRO A 49 -3.37 -1.17 -5.89
CA PRO A 49 -2.94 -2.37 -6.60
C PRO A 49 -3.94 -2.84 -7.67
N CYS A 50 -4.99 -2.08 -7.98
CA CYS A 50 -5.90 -2.47 -9.07
C CYS A 50 -5.20 -2.35 -10.42
N ALA A 51 -5.62 -3.17 -11.39
CA ALA A 51 -5.00 -3.23 -12.72
C ALA A 51 -4.88 -1.85 -13.39
N LEU A 52 -5.94 -1.04 -13.33
CA LEU A 52 -5.94 0.30 -13.93
C LEU A 52 -4.87 1.23 -13.31
N CYS A 53 -4.75 1.24 -11.98
CA CYS A 53 -3.76 2.07 -11.30
C CYS A 53 -2.34 1.51 -11.46
N ASP A 54 -2.19 0.19 -11.49
CA ASP A 54 -0.90 -0.47 -11.71
C ASP A 54 -0.36 -0.21 -13.12
N GLU A 55 -1.19 -0.33 -14.15
CA GLU A 55 -0.82 -0.01 -15.53
C GLU A 55 -0.43 1.47 -15.70
N GLU A 56 -1.20 2.39 -15.12
CA GLU A 56 -0.90 3.82 -15.18
C GLU A 56 0.42 4.15 -14.46
N ARG A 57 0.63 3.57 -13.28
CA ARG A 57 1.88 3.67 -12.52
C ARG A 57 3.07 3.08 -13.30
N GLY A 58 2.89 1.93 -13.95
CA GLY A 58 3.89 1.28 -14.78
C GLY A 58 4.32 2.15 -15.97
N LYS A 59 3.35 2.76 -16.67
CA LYS A 59 3.61 3.67 -17.81
C LYS A 59 4.43 4.90 -17.41
N SER A 60 4.26 5.38 -16.18
CA SER A 60 4.98 6.54 -15.64
C SER A 60 6.27 6.16 -14.90
N GLY A 61 6.59 4.86 -14.78
CA GLY A 61 7.78 4.36 -14.08
C GLY A 61 7.78 4.65 -12.57
N ARG A 62 6.62 4.97 -11.99
CA ARG A 62 6.48 5.30 -10.57
C ARG A 62 6.47 4.05 -9.71
N GLN A 63 6.96 4.18 -8.48
CA GLN A 63 6.85 3.13 -7.46
C GLN A 63 5.52 3.24 -6.69
N PRO A 64 5.03 2.15 -6.07
CA PRO A 64 3.84 2.21 -5.23
C PRO A 64 3.96 3.27 -4.13
N GLY A 65 2.97 4.18 -4.08
CA GLY A 65 2.91 5.27 -3.13
C GLY A 65 3.69 6.52 -3.53
N GLU A 66 4.26 6.55 -4.74
CA GLU A 66 4.76 7.79 -5.35
C GLU A 66 3.63 8.54 -6.07
N PRO A 67 3.42 9.82 -5.76
CA PRO A 67 2.38 10.60 -6.38
C PRO A 67 2.64 10.79 -7.89
N PRO A 68 1.59 10.89 -8.72
CA PRO A 68 1.74 11.21 -10.13
C PRO A 68 2.42 12.58 -10.31
N LYS A 69 3.40 12.65 -11.21
CA LYS A 69 4.06 13.91 -11.55
C LYS A 69 3.10 14.77 -12.38
N LEU A 70 2.89 16.01 -11.97
CA LEU A 70 2.20 17.00 -12.79
C LEU A 70 3.02 17.24 -14.07
N ALA A 71 2.34 17.26 -15.22
CA ALA A 71 2.97 17.63 -16.48
C ALA A 71 3.53 19.07 -16.38
N ALA A 72 4.72 19.29 -16.95
CA ALA A 72 5.33 20.62 -16.97
C ALA A 72 4.37 21.62 -17.64
N GLY A 73 3.99 22.68 -16.91
CA GLY A 73 3.05 23.70 -17.40
C GLY A 73 1.56 23.41 -17.15
N ALA A 74 1.21 22.27 -16.55
CA ALA A 74 -0.16 22.04 -16.11
C ALA A 74 -0.47 22.84 -14.83
N LEU A 75 -1.55 23.62 -14.85
CA LEU A 75 -2.08 24.23 -13.64
C LEU A 75 -2.58 23.11 -12.71
N PRO A 76 -2.25 23.13 -11.41
CA PRO A 76 -2.77 22.15 -10.48
C PRO A 76 -4.28 22.30 -10.41
N LEU A 77 -4.99 21.36 -11.03
CA LEU A 77 -6.42 21.25 -10.87
C LEU A 77 -6.68 20.90 -9.40
N PHE A 78 -7.35 21.80 -8.67
CA PHE A 78 -7.67 21.58 -7.27
C PHE A 78 -8.67 20.43 -7.16
N LYS A 79 -8.14 19.23 -6.90
CA LYS A 79 -8.92 18.05 -6.53
C LYS A 79 -8.80 17.87 -5.03
N PRO A 80 -9.92 17.58 -4.32
CA PRO A 80 -9.83 17.22 -2.92
C PRO A 80 -8.91 16.00 -2.76
N PRO A 81 -8.09 15.95 -1.70
CA PRO A 81 -7.20 14.82 -1.47
C PRO A 81 -8.01 13.54 -1.34
N ALA A 82 -7.44 12.44 -1.84
CA ALA A 82 -8.07 11.14 -1.76
C ALA A 82 -8.25 10.72 -0.30
N LYS A 83 -9.48 10.36 0.04
CA LYS A 83 -9.86 9.89 1.37
C LYS A 83 -10.76 8.67 1.23
N PRO A 84 -10.56 7.63 2.05
CA PRO A 84 -11.49 6.52 2.08
C PRO A 84 -12.79 6.95 2.77
N LEU A 85 -13.91 6.63 2.13
CA LEU A 85 -15.26 6.74 2.66
C LEU A 85 -15.59 5.55 3.56
N SER A 86 -15.11 4.36 3.20
CA SER A 86 -15.27 3.14 3.99
C SER A 86 -14.14 2.15 3.72
N VAL A 87 -13.99 1.19 4.63
CA VAL A 87 -13.11 0.03 4.49
C VAL A 87 -13.90 -1.22 4.79
N GLU A 88 -13.65 -2.26 4.00
CA GLU A 88 -14.18 -3.59 4.25
C GLU A 88 -13.08 -4.66 4.17
N PRO A 89 -13.18 -5.71 4.99
CA PRO A 89 -12.31 -6.87 4.87
C PRO A 89 -12.66 -7.66 3.60
N VAL A 90 -11.63 -8.16 2.91
CA VAL A 90 -11.77 -9.09 1.80
C VAL A 90 -11.24 -10.45 2.26
N GLY A 91 -12.16 -11.30 2.72
CA GLY A 91 -11.80 -12.57 3.36
C GLY A 91 -10.89 -12.36 4.58
N LYS A 92 -9.85 -13.20 4.69
CA LYS A 92 -8.84 -13.11 5.77
C LYS A 92 -7.49 -12.56 5.29
N TYR A 93 -7.35 -12.18 4.03
CA TYR A 93 -6.05 -11.94 3.39
C TYR A 93 -5.85 -10.49 2.90
N ALA A 94 -6.88 -9.65 2.94
CA ALA A 94 -6.83 -8.31 2.37
C ALA A 94 -7.88 -7.37 2.97
N ILE A 95 -7.72 -6.08 2.66
CA ILE A 95 -8.74 -5.04 2.82
C ILE A 95 -9.00 -4.32 1.51
N ARG A 96 -10.20 -3.77 1.39
CA ARG A 96 -10.62 -2.93 0.27
C ARG A 96 -11.09 -1.59 0.81
N PHE A 97 -10.68 -0.52 0.12
CA PHE A 97 -11.07 0.84 0.43
C PHE A 97 -12.05 1.34 -0.63
N HIS A 98 -13.10 2.03 -0.20
CA HIS A 98 -13.97 2.82 -1.05
C HIS A 98 -13.53 4.27 -0.97
N TRP A 99 -13.10 4.86 -2.07
CA TRP A 99 -12.52 6.19 -2.10
C TRP A 99 -13.53 7.26 -2.53
N ASN A 100 -13.34 8.49 -2.04
CA ASN A 100 -14.14 9.66 -2.43
C ASN A 100 -14.01 10.07 -3.91
N ASP A 101 -12.99 9.56 -4.60
CA ASP A 101 -12.76 9.78 -6.03
C ASP A 101 -13.37 8.67 -6.92
N GLY A 102 -14.20 7.79 -6.35
CA GLY A 102 -14.89 6.70 -7.04
C GLY A 102 -14.08 5.40 -7.18
N HIS A 103 -12.83 5.35 -6.72
CA HIS A 103 -12.05 4.11 -6.76
C HIS A 103 -12.51 3.14 -5.67
N GLN A 104 -12.64 1.86 -6.02
CA GLN A 104 -13.03 0.80 -5.09
C GLN A 104 -12.51 -0.59 -5.47
N LEU A 105 -11.88 -0.74 -6.64
CA LEU A 105 -11.44 -2.04 -7.15
C LEU A 105 -10.08 -2.49 -6.58
N GLY A 106 -9.41 -1.65 -5.79
CA GLY A 106 -8.12 -1.97 -5.17
C GLY A 106 -8.28 -2.94 -4.00
N ILE A 107 -7.74 -4.15 -4.15
CA ILE A 107 -7.64 -5.15 -3.07
C ILE A 107 -6.23 -5.09 -2.50
N TYR A 108 -6.10 -4.56 -1.30
CA TYR A 108 -4.82 -4.41 -0.61
C TYR A 108 -4.58 -5.66 0.22
N SER A 109 -3.91 -6.65 -0.39
CA SER A 109 -3.52 -7.86 0.33
C SER A 109 -2.50 -7.56 1.42
N TRP A 110 -2.51 -8.36 2.48
CA TRP A 110 -1.51 -8.23 3.55
C TRP A 110 -0.10 -8.37 3.01
N GLN A 111 0.10 -9.29 2.07
CA GLN A 111 1.36 -9.44 1.35
C GLN A 111 1.75 -8.15 0.63
N PHE A 112 0.86 -7.59 -0.19
CA PHE A 112 1.12 -6.37 -0.91
C PHE A 112 1.48 -5.22 0.03
N LEU A 113 0.68 -5.00 1.08
CA LEU A 113 0.95 -3.96 2.07
C LEU A 113 2.34 -4.15 2.69
N ARG A 114 2.71 -5.37 3.07
CA ARG A 114 4.04 -5.65 3.62
C ARG A 114 5.16 -5.34 2.64
N GLU A 115 5.00 -5.71 1.38
CA GLU A 115 5.97 -5.44 0.31
C GLU A 115 6.15 -3.94 0.08
N VAL A 116 5.07 -3.15 0.12
CA VAL A 116 5.11 -1.70 -0.09
C VAL A 116 5.23 -0.90 1.22
N CYS A 117 5.68 -1.51 2.32
CA CYS A 117 5.84 -0.79 3.58
C CYS A 117 6.69 0.49 3.40
N PRO A 118 6.21 1.69 3.81
CA PRO A 118 6.89 2.95 3.54
C PRO A 118 8.00 3.29 4.55
N CYS A 119 8.21 2.44 5.57
CA CYS A 119 9.23 2.66 6.58
C CYS A 119 10.64 2.62 5.97
N GLN A 120 11.60 3.29 6.61
CA GLN A 120 12.95 3.44 6.07
C GLN A 120 13.69 2.11 5.97
N GLU A 121 13.48 1.21 6.92
CA GLU A 121 14.04 -0.14 6.92
C GLU A 121 13.60 -0.92 5.67
N CYS A 122 12.30 -1.03 5.42
CA CYS A 122 11.78 -1.74 4.24
C CYS A 122 12.18 -1.05 2.92
N LYS A 123 12.23 0.28 2.89
CA LYS A 123 12.76 1.02 1.72
C LYS A 123 14.21 0.66 1.43
N THR A 124 15.04 0.60 2.46
CA THR A 124 16.46 0.26 2.34
C THR A 124 16.63 -1.19 1.88
N LEU A 125 15.87 -2.12 2.44
CA LEU A 125 15.87 -3.53 2.04
C LEU A 125 15.45 -3.73 0.57
N ARG A 126 14.48 -2.97 0.07
CA ARG A 126 14.06 -3.02 -1.34
C ARG A 126 15.06 -2.39 -2.30
N ALA A 127 15.76 -1.34 -1.85
CA ALA A 127 16.76 -0.65 -2.65
C ALA A 127 18.11 -1.40 -2.69
N ALA A 128 18.35 -2.32 -1.76
CA ALA A 128 19.56 -3.13 -1.74
C ALA A 128 19.65 -3.97 -3.03
N PRO A 129 20.82 -4.03 -3.69
CA PRO A 129 21.01 -4.86 -4.86
C PRO A 129 20.76 -6.32 -4.47
N LYS A 130 19.99 -7.05 -5.28
CA LYS A 130 19.85 -8.50 -5.12
C LYS A 130 21.25 -9.10 -5.20
N ALA A 131 21.73 -9.70 -4.11
CA ALA A 131 22.97 -10.47 -4.13
C ALA A 131 22.80 -11.58 -5.19
N VAL A 132 23.70 -11.57 -6.18
CA VAL A 132 23.81 -12.58 -7.25
C VAL A 132 24.50 -13.82 -6.68
#